data_AF-A0A2H1G655-F1
#
_entry.id   AF-A0A2H1G655-F1
#
_cell.length_a   1.000
_cell.length_b   1.000
_cell.length_c   1.000
_cell.angle_alpha   90.00
_cell.angle_beta   90.00
_cell.angle_gamma   90.00
#
_symmetry.space_group_name_H-M   'P 1'
#
loop_
_entity.id
_entity.type
_entity.pdbx_description
1 polymer ?
#
loop_
_entity_poly.entity_id
_entity_poly.type
_entity_poly.pdbx_seq_one_letter_code
_entity_poly.pdbx_strand_id
1 'polypeptide(L)'
;MTITEGSLAGGLAKYLASSQLSDFKIICGAHVFNVHKIILAAQSDYFEAVICGGFKESIEGVIELRPFDHAQPDDTHDDPAMVKILVDYFYLQDYEFEEPCMPSRKKIKLTINSGNGHVLSKPQVKRTASDDMIGHARVFAIALKYGVPALKRAAVDKFQNTIKTQWSHNDFPSVIEEVYSSTPDEVRELREVVARTILKNPKSLQSKEVEATIRSIDGLAFDLLKLKTNK
;
A
#
# COMPACT_ATOMS: atom_id res chain seq x y z
N MET A 1 -6.90 1.04 -13.35
CA MET A 1 -7.87 2.08 -12.97
C MET A 1 -8.35 2.88 -14.18
N THR A 2 -9.65 2.87 -14.48
CA THR A 2 -10.25 3.70 -15.55
C THR A 2 -10.85 4.97 -14.96
N ILE A 3 -10.15 6.09 -15.09
CA ILE A 3 -10.70 7.41 -14.73
C ILE A 3 -11.70 7.81 -15.81
N THR A 4 -12.99 7.92 -15.47
CA THR A 4 -14.01 8.41 -16.39
C THR A 4 -13.82 9.91 -16.61
N GLU A 5 -13.61 10.31 -17.86
CA GLU A 5 -13.50 11.71 -18.24
C GLU A 5 -14.78 12.48 -17.85
N GLY A 6 -14.62 13.64 -17.23
CA GLY A 6 -15.74 14.43 -16.70
C GLY A 6 -16.29 14.01 -15.34
N SER A 7 -15.80 12.92 -14.73
CA SER A 7 -16.14 12.56 -13.34
C SER A 7 -15.46 13.48 -12.33
N LEU A 8 -16.02 13.57 -11.11
CA LEU A 8 -15.40 14.31 -10.01
C LEU A 8 -13.97 13.81 -9.73
N ALA A 9 -13.78 12.50 -9.62
CA ALA A 9 -12.45 11.90 -9.42
C ALA A 9 -11.49 12.26 -10.56
N GLY A 10 -11.94 12.26 -11.82
CA GLY A 10 -11.12 12.69 -12.95
C GLY A 10 -10.76 14.18 -12.91
N GLY A 11 -11.68 15.04 -12.47
CA GLY A 11 -11.41 16.45 -12.22
C GLY A 11 -10.38 16.66 -11.12
N LEU A 12 -10.57 15.99 -9.97
CA LEU A 12 -9.65 16.06 -8.82
C LEU A 12 -8.25 15.53 -9.18
N ALA A 13 -8.16 14.43 -9.92
CA ALA A 13 -6.88 13.89 -10.41
C ALA A 13 -6.10 14.89 -11.27
N LYS A 14 -6.79 15.69 -12.09
CA LYS A 14 -6.16 16.76 -12.88
C LYS A 14 -5.57 17.85 -11.98
N TYR A 15 -6.26 18.21 -10.90
CA TYR A 15 -5.74 19.19 -9.93
C TYR A 15 -4.55 18.64 -9.14
N LEU A 16 -4.59 17.36 -8.74
CA LEU A 16 -3.42 16.69 -8.15
C LEU A 16 -2.21 16.73 -9.10
N ALA A 17 -2.38 16.30 -10.35
CA ALA A 17 -1.29 16.21 -11.33
C ALA A 17 -0.70 17.58 -11.72
N SER A 18 -1.53 18.63 -11.75
CA SER A 18 -1.09 19.98 -12.12
C SER A 18 -0.63 20.83 -10.94
N SER A 19 -0.89 20.38 -9.70
CA SER A 19 -0.70 21.17 -8.47
C SER A 19 -1.45 22.50 -8.42
N GLN A 20 -2.36 22.77 -9.36
CA GLN A 20 -3.19 23.96 -9.33
C GLN A 20 -4.09 23.94 -8.10
N LEU A 21 -4.21 25.07 -7.40
CA LEU A 21 -4.98 25.22 -6.16
C LEU A 21 -4.48 24.41 -4.95
N SER A 22 -3.31 23.76 -5.06
CA SER A 22 -2.69 23.14 -3.90
C SER A 22 -2.34 24.18 -2.83
N ASP A 23 -2.68 23.86 -1.59
CA ASP A 23 -2.52 24.69 -0.40
C ASP A 23 -1.86 23.92 0.76
N PHE A 24 -1.36 22.70 0.47
CA PHE A 24 -0.63 21.87 1.41
C PHE A 24 0.45 21.02 0.71
N LYS A 25 1.49 20.64 1.44
CA LYS A 25 2.53 19.73 0.97
C LYS A 25 2.73 18.58 1.96
N ILE A 26 2.79 17.36 1.44
CA ILE A 26 3.31 16.21 2.17
C ILE A 26 4.72 15.93 1.65
N ILE A 27 5.70 15.90 2.54
CA ILE A 27 7.08 15.55 2.22
C ILE A 27 7.39 14.21 2.86
N CYS A 28 7.93 13.25 2.10
CA CYS A 28 8.36 11.95 2.60
C CYS A 28 9.74 11.62 2.02
N GLY A 29 10.79 11.96 2.77
CA GLY A 29 12.16 11.93 2.27
C GLY A 29 12.34 12.84 1.04
N ALA A 30 12.79 12.27 -0.08
CA ALA A 30 12.98 13.01 -1.33
C ALA A 30 11.68 13.29 -2.12
N HIS A 31 10.54 12.77 -1.68
CA HIS A 31 9.27 12.87 -2.39
C HIS A 31 8.42 14.01 -1.84
N VAL A 32 7.93 14.86 -2.73
CA VAL A 32 7.07 16.00 -2.38
C VAL A 32 5.75 15.87 -3.13
N PHE A 33 4.65 15.86 -2.38
CA PHE A 33 3.30 15.79 -2.91
C PHE A 33 2.58 17.12 -2.64
N ASN A 34 2.30 17.90 -3.69
CA ASN A 34 1.44 19.08 -3.57
C ASN A 34 -0.02 18.63 -3.57
N VAL A 35 -0.75 18.95 -2.51
CA VAL A 35 -2.09 18.43 -2.25
C VAL A 35 -3.03 19.53 -1.73
N HIS A 36 -4.30 19.20 -1.59
CA HIS A 36 -5.37 20.12 -1.24
C HIS A 36 -5.91 19.78 0.15
N LYS A 37 -5.84 20.72 1.09
CA LYS A 37 -6.25 20.56 2.49
C LYS A 37 -7.64 19.96 2.62
N ILE A 38 -8.60 20.47 1.86
CA ILE A 38 -10.00 20.01 1.92
C ILE A 38 -10.15 18.54 1.50
N ILE A 39 -9.35 18.06 0.54
CA ILE A 39 -9.42 16.68 0.06
C ILE A 39 -8.85 15.72 1.11
N LEU A 40 -7.75 16.13 1.76
CA LEU A 40 -7.13 15.39 2.86
C LEU A 40 -8.06 15.31 4.09
N ALA A 41 -8.53 16.47 4.56
CA ALA A 41 -9.39 16.58 5.74
C ALA A 41 -10.70 15.80 5.57
N ALA A 42 -11.28 15.79 4.37
CA ALA A 42 -12.51 15.04 4.10
C ALA A 42 -12.36 13.51 4.20
N GLN A 43 -11.13 12.98 4.25
CA GLN A 43 -10.88 11.53 4.12
C GLN A 43 -9.99 10.93 5.20
N SER A 44 -9.35 11.76 6.02
CA SER A 44 -8.40 11.34 7.02
C SER A 44 -8.60 12.14 8.29
N ASP A 45 -8.99 11.46 9.37
CA ASP A 45 -9.13 12.07 10.70
C ASP A 45 -7.78 12.65 11.16
N TYR A 46 -6.68 11.99 10.79
CA TYR A 46 -5.32 12.47 11.06
C TYR A 46 -5.05 13.80 10.36
N PHE A 47 -5.26 13.88 9.05
CA PHE A 47 -4.97 15.11 8.31
C PHE A 47 -5.98 16.21 8.64
N GLU A 48 -7.24 15.89 8.95
CA GLU A 48 -8.18 16.86 9.50
C GLU A 48 -7.63 17.48 10.80
N ALA A 49 -7.16 16.66 11.74
CA ALA A 49 -6.56 17.15 12.99
C ALA A 49 -5.30 18.00 12.74
N VAL A 50 -4.42 17.58 11.82
CA VAL A 50 -3.22 18.35 11.44
C VAL A 50 -3.60 19.71 10.85
N ILE A 51 -4.59 19.74 9.96
CA ILE A 51 -4.99 20.94 9.21
C ILE A 51 -5.81 21.89 10.08
N CYS A 52 -6.73 21.37 10.90
CA CYS A 52 -7.66 22.18 11.70
C CYS A 52 -7.16 22.45 13.12
N GLY A 53 -6.16 21.71 13.61
CA GLY A 53 -5.68 21.79 14.99
C GLY A 53 -4.80 22.99 15.32
N GLY A 54 -4.43 23.82 14.33
CA GLY A 54 -3.60 25.01 14.54
C GLY A 54 -2.14 24.71 14.86
N PHE A 55 -1.66 23.51 14.55
CA PHE A 55 -0.26 23.13 14.67
C PHE A 55 0.61 23.83 13.60
N LYS A 56 1.94 23.75 13.78
CA LYS A 56 2.93 24.35 12.88
C LYS A 56 2.67 23.96 11.42
N GLU A 57 2.35 22.69 11.19
CA GLU A 57 2.07 22.10 9.89
C GLU A 57 0.91 22.80 9.18
N SER A 58 -0.18 23.11 9.91
CA SER A 58 -1.34 23.82 9.35
C SER A 58 -0.98 25.22 8.86
N ILE A 59 -0.19 25.93 9.67
CA ILE A 59 0.22 27.32 9.43
C ILE A 59 1.20 27.39 8.26
N GLU A 60 2.22 26.53 8.25
CA GLU A 60 3.23 26.49 7.19
C GLU A 60 2.71 25.83 5.90
N GLY A 61 1.61 25.08 5.99
CA GLY A 61 1.04 24.37 4.85
C GLY A 61 1.91 23.19 4.40
N VAL A 62 2.68 22.60 5.32
CA VAL A 62 3.58 21.48 5.02
C VAL A 62 3.64 20.51 6.19
N ILE A 63 3.66 19.22 5.89
CA ILE A 63 4.01 18.17 6.84
C ILE A 63 5.16 17.35 6.29
N GLU A 64 6.17 17.12 7.14
CA GLU A 64 7.29 16.23 6.85
C GLU A 64 7.06 14.90 7.57
N LEU A 65 6.78 13.85 6.78
CA LEU A 65 6.66 12.47 7.24
C LEU A 65 8.06 11.87 7.39
N ARG A 66 8.20 10.94 8.34
CA ARG A 66 9.50 10.36 8.69
C ARG A 66 9.91 9.33 7.63
N PRO A 67 10.94 9.58 6.81
CA PRO A 67 11.43 8.54 5.91
C PRO A 67 12.15 7.43 6.71
N PHE A 68 12.36 6.28 6.09
CA PHE A 68 13.20 5.23 6.67
C PHE A 68 14.61 5.76 6.95
N ASP A 69 15.08 5.62 8.19
CA ASP A 69 16.43 5.97 8.61
C ASP A 69 17.21 4.68 8.95
N HIS A 70 18.26 4.39 8.17
CA HIS A 70 19.15 3.25 8.43
C HIS A 70 19.92 3.39 9.75
N ALA A 71 20.11 4.61 10.27
CA ALA A 71 20.79 4.84 11.54
C ALA A 71 19.90 4.61 12.76
N GLN A 72 18.57 4.73 12.59
CA GLN A 72 17.57 4.51 13.63
C GLN A 72 16.41 3.68 13.06
N PRO A 73 16.61 2.36 12.93
CA PRO A 73 15.55 1.48 12.46
C PRO A 73 14.47 1.38 13.55
N ASP A 74 13.42 2.17 13.39
CA ASP A 74 12.16 2.01 14.12
C ASP A 74 11.01 1.66 13.16
N ASP A 75 9.90 1.20 13.71
CA ASP A 75 8.67 0.82 13.00
C ASP A 75 7.77 2.02 12.68
N THR A 76 8.24 3.26 12.91
CA THR A 76 7.44 4.48 12.80
C THR A 76 7.67 5.25 11.49
N HIS A 77 8.55 4.76 10.62
CA HIS A 77 8.83 5.36 9.33
C HIS A 77 7.68 5.22 8.32
N ASP A 78 7.74 6.03 7.27
CA ASP A 78 6.82 6.04 6.14
C ASP A 78 7.54 5.65 4.86
N ASP A 79 7.00 4.65 4.17
CA ASP A 79 7.43 4.30 2.81
C ASP A 79 6.86 5.32 1.82
N PRO A 80 7.69 6.09 1.08
CA PRO A 80 7.21 7.05 0.10
C PRO A 80 6.29 6.43 -0.97
N ALA A 81 6.46 5.15 -1.31
CA ALA A 81 5.58 4.45 -2.25
C ALA A 81 4.19 4.24 -1.66
N MET A 82 4.09 3.93 -0.36
CA MET A 82 2.80 3.80 0.33
C MET A 82 2.16 5.18 0.53
N VAL A 83 2.95 6.22 0.83
CA VAL A 83 2.45 7.60 0.89
C VAL A 83 1.88 8.03 -0.46
N LYS A 84 2.53 7.66 -1.58
CA LYS A 84 1.96 7.90 -2.90
C LYS A 84 0.61 7.22 -3.08
N ILE A 85 0.47 5.94 -2.69
CA ILE A 85 -0.82 5.23 -2.75
C ILE A 85 -1.88 5.93 -1.90
N LEU A 86 -1.53 6.36 -0.69
CA LEU A 86 -2.42 7.10 0.20
C LEU A 86 -2.90 8.41 -0.47
N VAL A 87 -1.98 9.19 -1.02
CA VAL A 87 -2.27 10.44 -1.72
C VAL A 87 -3.14 10.17 -2.95
N ASP A 88 -2.78 9.23 -3.81
CA ASP A 88 -3.56 8.89 -5.01
C ASP A 88 -4.98 8.45 -4.62
N TYR A 89 -5.13 7.63 -3.57
CA TYR A 89 -6.42 7.19 -3.09
C TYR A 89 -7.33 8.36 -2.68
N PHE A 90 -6.80 9.41 -2.06
CA PHE A 90 -7.60 10.58 -1.72
C PHE A 90 -8.26 11.22 -2.95
N TYR A 91 -7.63 11.20 -4.12
CA TYR A 91 -8.22 11.83 -5.32
C TYR A 91 -9.02 10.85 -6.15
N LEU A 92 -8.65 9.57 -6.10
CA LEU A 92 -9.12 8.57 -7.04
C LEU A 92 -10.16 7.62 -6.44
N GLN A 93 -10.24 7.51 -5.11
CA GLN A 93 -11.10 6.58 -4.38
C GLN A 93 -10.84 5.09 -4.67
N ASP A 94 -9.70 4.80 -5.29
CA ASP A 94 -9.20 3.45 -5.50
C ASP A 94 -7.67 3.49 -5.57
N TYR A 95 -7.04 2.33 -5.45
CA TYR A 95 -5.61 2.17 -5.66
C TYR A 95 -5.31 0.87 -6.40
N GLU A 96 -4.30 0.89 -7.24
CA GLU A 96 -3.74 -0.31 -7.86
C GLU A 96 -2.23 -0.21 -7.73
N PHE A 97 -1.55 -1.36 -7.76
CA PHE A 97 -0.12 -1.33 -7.92
C PHE A 97 0.21 -1.08 -9.38
N GLU A 98 1.03 -0.07 -9.63
CA GLU A 98 1.59 0.13 -10.96
C GLU A 98 2.40 -1.12 -11.33
N GLU A 99 2.04 -1.78 -12.43
CA GLU A 99 2.99 -2.71 -13.06
C GLU A 99 4.25 -1.92 -13.40
N PRO A 100 5.45 -2.48 -13.20
CA PRO A 100 6.69 -1.79 -13.55
C PRO A 100 6.57 -1.28 -14.99
N CYS A 101 6.49 0.04 -15.10
CA CYS A 101 6.13 0.74 -16.33
C CYS A 101 7.01 0.23 -17.47
N MET A 102 6.42 -0.52 -18.39
CA MET A 102 6.89 -0.49 -19.78
C MET A 102 6.81 0.98 -20.15
N PRO A 103 7.93 1.69 -20.45
CA PRO A 103 7.80 3.01 -21.01
C PRO A 103 6.98 2.82 -22.27
N SER A 104 5.71 3.22 -22.23
CA SER A 104 4.87 3.30 -23.39
C SER A 104 5.63 4.25 -24.28
N ARG A 105 6.36 3.73 -25.27
CA ARG A 105 6.87 4.52 -26.37
C ARG A 105 5.63 5.22 -26.89
N LYS A 106 5.44 6.50 -26.53
CA LYS A 106 4.66 7.40 -27.36
C LYS A 106 5.21 7.12 -28.74
N LYS A 107 4.35 6.64 -29.67
CA LYS A 107 4.75 6.46 -31.07
C LYS A 107 5.09 7.85 -31.59
N ILE A 108 6.29 8.34 -31.31
CA ILE A 108 6.86 9.41 -32.07
C ILE A 108 7.16 8.76 -33.41
N LYS A 109 6.38 9.10 -34.43
CA LYS A 109 6.78 8.87 -35.82
C LYS A 109 8.03 9.74 -36.07
N LEU A 110 9.18 9.28 -35.60
CA LEU A 110 10.48 9.75 -36.06
C LEU A 110 10.90 8.79 -37.17
N THR A 111 10.64 9.22 -38.40
CA THR A 111 11.18 8.62 -39.61
C THR A 111 12.70 8.84 -39.57
N ILE A 112 13.49 7.85 -39.18
CA ILE A 112 14.94 7.87 -39.41
C ILE A 112 15.45 6.46 -39.74
N ASN A 113 16.25 6.40 -40.80
CA ASN A 113 16.79 5.23 -41.47
C ASN A 113 17.76 4.39 -40.61
N SER A 114 17.88 3.12 -41.02
CA SER A 114 18.91 2.11 -40.73
C SER A 114 20.09 2.48 -39.82
N GLY A 115 20.24 1.70 -38.75
CA GLY A 115 21.48 1.56 -37.99
C GLY A 115 21.29 0.66 -36.78
N ASN A 116 21.98 -0.48 -36.75
CA ASN A 116 21.93 -1.49 -35.68
C ASN A 116 22.19 -0.88 -34.30
N GLY A 117 21.20 -0.92 -33.42
CA GLY A 117 21.34 -0.65 -31.98
C GLY A 117 20.84 -1.86 -31.19
N HIS A 118 21.76 -2.65 -30.63
CA HIS A 118 21.42 -3.69 -29.66
C HIS A 118 21.04 -2.99 -28.34
N VAL A 119 19.74 -2.83 -28.11
CA VAL A 119 19.20 -2.29 -26.86
C VAL A 119 19.28 -3.40 -25.80
N LEU A 120 20.24 -3.28 -24.88
CA LEU A 120 20.27 -4.06 -23.64
C LEU A 120 19.10 -3.62 -22.76
N SER A 121 17.96 -4.32 -22.86
CA SER A 121 16.85 -4.15 -21.93
C SER A 121 17.17 -4.84 -20.61
N LYS A 122 17.11 -4.10 -19.49
CA LYS A 122 17.17 -4.67 -18.13
C LYS A 122 16.10 -5.76 -17.96
N PRO A 123 16.38 -6.85 -17.22
CA PRO A 123 15.41 -7.92 -16.99
C PRO A 123 14.17 -7.35 -16.26
N GLN A 124 13.01 -7.50 -16.90
CA GLN A 124 11.71 -7.06 -16.39
C GLN A 124 11.17 -8.12 -15.42
N VAL A 125 11.19 -7.85 -14.11
CA VAL A 125 10.56 -8.75 -13.12
C VAL A 125 9.06 -8.47 -13.09
N LYS A 126 8.24 -9.46 -13.45
CA LYS A 126 6.78 -9.38 -13.26
C LYS A 126 6.49 -9.43 -11.75
N ARG A 127 5.60 -8.56 -11.26
CA ARG A 127 5.10 -8.61 -9.88
C ARG A 127 4.49 -9.97 -9.60
N THR A 128 4.81 -10.53 -8.44
CA THR A 128 4.29 -11.82 -7.97
C THR A 128 3.02 -11.62 -7.16
N ALA A 129 2.26 -12.70 -6.97
CA ALA A 129 1.09 -12.69 -6.09
C ALA A 129 1.43 -12.30 -4.64
N SER A 130 2.61 -12.70 -4.15
CA SER A 130 3.12 -12.32 -2.83
C SER A 130 3.45 -10.83 -2.76
N ASP A 131 4.03 -10.24 -3.80
CA ASP A 131 4.26 -8.78 -3.86
C ASP A 131 2.96 -8.00 -3.72
N ASP A 132 1.87 -8.48 -4.34
CA ASP A 132 0.55 -7.84 -4.24
C ASP A 132 -0.09 -8.05 -2.86
N MET A 133 0.00 -9.25 -2.28
CA MET A 133 -0.48 -9.50 -0.91
C MET A 133 0.27 -8.65 0.13
N ILE A 134 1.60 -8.60 0.05
CA ILE A 134 2.46 -7.75 0.89
C ILE A 134 2.11 -6.28 0.68
N GLY A 135 1.97 -5.85 -0.59
CA GLY A 135 1.54 -4.50 -0.91
C GLY A 135 0.21 -4.15 -0.26
N HIS A 136 -0.79 -5.02 -0.33
CA HIS A 136 -2.10 -4.75 0.30
C HIS A 136 -2.00 -4.67 1.83
N ALA A 137 -1.13 -5.47 2.45
CA ALA A 137 -0.85 -5.37 3.89
C ALA A 137 -0.21 -4.01 4.25
N ARG A 138 0.74 -3.52 3.44
CA ARG A 138 1.34 -2.19 3.63
C ARG A 138 0.36 -1.05 3.42
N VAL A 139 -0.52 -1.16 2.42
CA VAL A 139 -1.60 -0.18 2.21
C VAL A 139 -2.57 -0.17 3.38
N PHE A 140 -2.88 -1.34 3.95
CA PHE A 140 -3.69 -1.43 5.17
C PHE A 140 -2.99 -0.73 6.36
N ALA A 141 -1.69 -0.95 6.54
CA ALA A 141 -0.91 -0.32 7.61
C ALA A 141 -0.88 1.21 7.50
N ILE A 142 -0.62 1.76 6.31
CA ILE A 142 -0.62 3.22 6.12
C ILE A 142 -2.03 3.81 6.26
N ALA A 143 -3.06 3.11 5.81
CA ALA A 143 -4.45 3.54 6.00
C ALA A 143 -4.83 3.58 7.49
N LEU A 144 -4.33 2.64 8.30
CA LEU A 144 -4.51 2.64 9.74
C LEU A 144 -3.77 3.83 10.37
N LYS A 145 -2.49 4.01 10.04
CA LYS A 145 -1.63 5.08 10.59
C LYS A 145 -2.21 6.47 10.37
N TYR A 146 -2.74 6.74 9.18
CA TYR A 146 -3.31 8.04 8.82
C TYR A 146 -4.84 8.10 8.93
N GLY A 147 -5.48 7.12 9.58
CA GLY A 147 -6.92 7.16 9.86
C GLY A 147 -7.78 7.32 8.61
N VAL A 148 -7.64 6.41 7.63
CA VAL A 148 -8.42 6.40 6.37
C VAL A 148 -9.26 5.12 6.29
N PRO A 149 -10.47 5.09 6.90
CA PRO A 149 -11.28 3.87 7.02
C PRO A 149 -11.69 3.25 5.67
N ALA A 150 -11.91 4.08 4.65
CA ALA A 150 -12.27 3.61 3.31
C ALA A 150 -11.12 2.87 2.62
N LEU A 151 -9.89 3.40 2.68
CA LEU A 151 -8.68 2.75 2.16
C LEU A 151 -8.38 1.47 2.92
N LYS A 152 -8.54 1.49 4.25
CA LYS A 152 -8.38 0.30 5.10
C LYS A 152 -9.30 -0.84 4.63
N ARG A 153 -10.59 -0.57 4.41
CA ARG A 153 -11.54 -1.56 3.86
C ARG A 153 -11.14 -2.04 2.47
N ALA A 154 -10.80 -1.11 1.56
CA ALA A 154 -10.36 -1.46 0.22
C ALA A 154 -9.13 -2.39 0.23
N ALA A 155 -8.19 -2.17 1.16
CA ALA A 155 -7.03 -3.04 1.34
C ALA A 155 -7.37 -4.43 1.84
N VAL A 156 -8.29 -4.55 2.80
CA VAL A 156 -8.80 -5.86 3.24
C VAL A 156 -9.47 -6.60 2.09
N ASP A 157 -10.34 -5.94 1.33
CA ASP A 157 -11.09 -6.55 0.23
C ASP A 157 -10.14 -7.06 -0.87
N LYS A 158 -9.17 -6.23 -1.27
CA LYS A 158 -8.18 -6.61 -2.30
C LYS A 158 -7.25 -7.72 -1.79
N PHE A 159 -6.75 -7.64 -0.56
CA PHE A 159 -5.97 -8.70 0.07
C PHE A 159 -6.73 -10.04 0.08
N GLN A 160 -8.00 -10.02 0.48
CA GLN A 160 -8.85 -11.21 0.50
C GLN A 160 -9.05 -11.81 -0.90
N ASN A 161 -9.18 -10.98 -1.93
CA ASN A 161 -9.35 -11.46 -3.30
C ASN A 161 -8.06 -12.08 -3.84
N THR A 162 -6.91 -11.46 -3.57
CA THR A 162 -5.59 -11.95 -3.99
C THR A 162 -5.26 -13.26 -3.29
N ILE A 163 -5.39 -13.33 -1.96
CA ILE A 163 -5.05 -14.56 -1.20
C ILE A 163 -5.99 -15.74 -1.49
N LYS A 164 -7.26 -15.50 -1.86
CA LYS A 164 -8.17 -16.58 -2.25
C LYS A 164 -7.79 -17.26 -3.56
N THR A 165 -7.14 -16.53 -4.47
CA THR A 165 -6.94 -16.96 -5.85
C THR A 165 -5.50 -17.32 -6.18
N GLN A 166 -4.53 -16.72 -5.48
CA GLN A 166 -3.10 -16.80 -5.84
C GLN A 166 -2.20 -17.28 -4.70
N TRP A 167 -2.78 -17.87 -3.65
CA TRP A 167 -1.98 -18.37 -2.54
C TRP A 167 -1.07 -19.54 -2.95
N SER A 168 0.20 -19.44 -2.57
CA SER A 168 1.24 -20.45 -2.73
C SER A 168 1.91 -20.69 -1.39
N HIS A 169 2.33 -21.93 -1.10
CA HIS A 169 2.98 -22.24 0.18
C HIS A 169 4.37 -21.60 0.34
N ASN A 170 5.08 -21.36 -0.77
CA ASN A 170 6.49 -20.96 -0.75
C ASN A 170 6.67 -19.50 -0.35
N ASP A 171 5.75 -18.62 -0.79
CA ASP A 171 5.89 -17.17 -0.58
C ASP A 171 4.98 -16.66 0.55
N PHE A 172 4.16 -17.55 1.11
CA PHE A 172 3.22 -17.19 2.17
C PHE A 172 3.87 -16.82 3.52
N PRO A 173 5.00 -17.42 3.95
CA PRO A 173 5.74 -16.97 5.13
C PRO A 173 5.95 -15.45 5.19
N SER A 174 6.46 -14.86 4.11
CA SER A 174 6.69 -13.41 4.02
C SER A 174 5.41 -12.59 4.13
N VAL A 175 4.30 -13.10 3.61
CA VAL A 175 2.98 -12.45 3.73
C VAL A 175 2.50 -12.48 5.19
N ILE A 176 2.68 -13.60 5.90
CA ILE A 176 2.33 -13.71 7.32
C ILE A 176 3.19 -12.73 8.13
N GLU A 177 4.52 -12.75 7.93
CA GLU A 177 5.44 -11.85 8.62
C GLU A 177 5.08 -10.39 8.40
N GLU A 178 4.79 -9.97 7.16
CA GLU A 178 4.38 -8.60 6.85
C GLU A 178 3.08 -8.23 7.58
N VAL A 179 2.05 -9.09 7.56
CA VAL A 179 0.75 -8.80 8.21
C VAL A 179 0.91 -8.63 9.73
N TYR A 180 1.71 -9.47 10.38
CA TYR A 180 1.88 -9.44 11.83
C TYR A 180 2.88 -8.39 12.31
N SER A 181 3.82 -7.94 11.46
CA SER A 181 4.79 -6.89 11.81
C SER A 181 4.33 -5.47 11.47
N SER A 182 3.48 -5.29 10.46
CA SER A 182 3.04 -3.96 10.01
C SER A 182 1.79 -3.42 10.72
N THR A 183 1.20 -4.20 11.65
CA THR A 183 -0.05 -3.83 12.33
C THR A 183 0.00 -4.19 13.82
N PRO A 184 -0.57 -3.37 14.72
CA PRO A 184 -0.69 -3.69 16.14
C PRO A 184 -1.49 -4.98 16.40
N ASP A 185 -1.27 -5.62 17.55
CA ASP A 185 -1.86 -6.91 17.91
C ASP A 185 -3.40 -6.89 18.01
N GLU A 186 -3.96 -5.73 18.33
CA GLU A 186 -5.39 -5.50 18.43
C GLU A 186 -6.07 -5.42 17.05
N VAL A 187 -5.30 -5.24 15.98
CA VAL A 187 -5.81 -5.07 14.62
C VAL A 187 -5.94 -6.43 13.94
N ARG A 188 -7.18 -6.94 13.87
CA ARG A 188 -7.45 -8.34 13.58
C ARG A 188 -7.83 -8.63 12.13
N GLU A 189 -8.14 -7.63 11.33
CA GLU A 189 -8.80 -7.80 10.02
C GLU A 189 -7.97 -8.65 9.05
N LEU A 190 -6.69 -8.31 8.83
CA LEU A 190 -5.81 -9.11 7.97
C LEU A 190 -5.31 -10.39 8.68
N ARG A 191 -5.03 -10.31 9.99
CA ARG A 191 -4.58 -11.47 10.79
C ARG A 191 -5.60 -12.61 10.77
N GLU A 192 -6.89 -12.30 10.86
CA GLU A 192 -7.98 -13.27 10.72
C GLU A 192 -8.06 -13.87 9.32
N VAL A 193 -7.85 -13.06 8.27
CA VAL A 193 -7.84 -13.57 6.89
C VAL A 193 -6.70 -14.58 6.71
N VAL A 194 -5.49 -14.25 7.18
CA VAL A 194 -4.33 -15.15 7.16
C VAL A 194 -4.62 -16.43 7.94
N ALA A 195 -5.09 -16.33 9.18
CA ALA A 195 -5.35 -17.48 10.02
C ALA A 195 -6.45 -18.40 9.43
N ARG A 196 -7.52 -17.82 8.85
CA ARG A 196 -8.55 -18.60 8.13
C ARG A 196 -7.97 -19.29 6.90
N THR A 197 -7.06 -18.65 6.16
CA THR A 197 -6.40 -19.26 4.99
C THR A 197 -5.55 -20.46 5.40
N ILE A 198 -4.78 -20.35 6.49
CA ILE A 198 -4.00 -21.48 7.05
C ILE A 198 -4.94 -22.64 7.41
N LEU A 199 -6.01 -22.37 8.17
CA LEU A 199 -6.95 -23.41 8.62
C LEU A 199 -7.74 -24.06 7.49
N LYS A 200 -8.03 -23.34 6.40
CA LYS A 200 -8.69 -23.88 5.20
C LYS A 200 -7.76 -24.76 4.36
N ASN A 201 -6.45 -24.62 4.52
CA ASN A 201 -5.46 -25.37 3.76
C ASN A 201 -4.54 -26.16 4.71
N PRO A 202 -5.00 -27.23 5.38
CA PRO A 202 -4.21 -27.97 6.37
C PRO A 202 -2.87 -28.50 5.84
N LYS A 203 -2.78 -28.75 4.52
CA LYS A 203 -1.52 -29.15 3.87
C LYS A 203 -0.42 -28.08 4.00
N SER A 204 -0.78 -26.81 4.17
CA SER A 204 0.19 -25.74 4.44
C SER A 204 0.98 -25.96 5.72
N LEU A 205 0.37 -26.59 6.73
CA LEU A 205 1.05 -26.91 7.99
C LEU A 205 2.11 -28.01 7.84
N GLN A 206 2.20 -28.67 6.67
CA GLN A 206 3.26 -29.62 6.37
C GLN A 206 4.50 -28.94 5.77
N SER A 207 4.40 -27.66 5.37
CA SER A 207 5.57 -26.88 4.96
C SER A 207 6.37 -26.48 6.20
N LYS A 208 7.67 -26.77 6.18
CA LYS A 208 8.59 -26.42 7.27
C LYS A 208 8.71 -24.91 7.44
N GLU A 209 8.60 -24.18 6.33
CA GLU A 209 8.69 -22.73 6.25
C GLU A 209 7.46 -22.09 6.92
N VAL A 210 6.26 -22.57 6.58
CA VAL A 210 5.02 -22.12 7.23
C VAL A 210 5.00 -22.50 8.71
N GLU A 211 5.45 -23.72 9.07
CA GLU A 211 5.56 -24.13 10.47
C GLU A 211 6.53 -23.22 11.25
N ALA A 212 7.71 -22.93 10.70
CA ALA A 212 8.69 -22.05 11.34
C ALA A 212 8.12 -20.64 11.56
N THR A 213 7.37 -20.11 10.58
CA THR A 213 6.71 -18.80 10.67
C THR A 213 5.64 -18.77 11.77
N ILE A 214 4.84 -19.83 11.89
CA ILE A 214 3.83 -19.94 12.96
C ILE A 214 4.49 -19.99 14.34
N ARG A 215 5.68 -20.59 14.45
CA ARG A 215 6.43 -20.67 15.70
C ARG A 215 7.14 -19.37 16.05
N SER A 216 7.54 -18.56 15.07
CA SER A 216 8.27 -17.30 15.30
C SER A 216 7.37 -16.12 15.63
N ILE A 217 6.11 -16.15 15.18
CA ILE A 217 5.16 -15.06 15.41
C ILE A 217 4.36 -15.33 16.69
N ASP A 218 4.60 -14.49 17.69
CA ASP A 218 3.88 -14.53 18.95
C ASP A 218 2.37 -14.36 18.73
N GLY A 219 1.58 -15.17 19.43
CA GLY A 219 0.11 -15.14 19.34
C GLY A 219 -0.49 -15.84 18.12
N LEU A 220 0.23 -16.06 17.01
CA LEU A 220 -0.34 -16.68 15.80
C LEU A 220 -0.86 -18.11 16.05
N ALA A 221 -0.11 -18.94 16.78
CA ALA A 221 -0.59 -20.27 17.16
C ALA A 221 -1.86 -20.23 18.02
N PHE A 222 -1.96 -19.25 18.93
CA PHE A 222 -3.15 -19.05 19.77
C PHE A 222 -4.34 -18.56 18.95
N ASP A 223 -4.12 -17.66 18.00
CA ASP A 223 -5.13 -17.17 17.07
C ASP A 223 -5.72 -18.31 16.21
N LEU A 224 -4.86 -19.20 15.71
CA LEU A 224 -5.29 -20.40 14.99
C LEU A 224 -6.14 -21.32 15.86
N LEU A 225 -5.74 -21.54 17.12
CA LEU A 225 -6.50 -22.35 18.06
C LEU A 225 -7.88 -21.74 18.34
N LYS A 226 -7.93 -20.44 18.68
CA LYS A 226 -9.17 -19.71 18.98
C LYS A 226 -10.15 -19.74 17.81
N LEU A 227 -9.66 -19.55 16.58
CA LEU A 227 -10.49 -19.63 15.37
C LEU A 227 -10.97 -21.05 15.06
N LYS A 228 -10.19 -22.07 15.42
CA LYS A 228 -10.58 -23.48 15.24
C LYS A 228 -11.64 -23.92 16.25
N THR A 229 -11.57 -23.42 17.49
CA THR A 229 -12.51 -23.77 18.56
C THR A 229 -13.83 -23.00 18.50
N ASN A 230 -13.86 -21.84 17.84
CA ASN A 230 -15.07 -21.03 17.67
C ASN A 230 -15.94 -21.46 16.47
N LYS A 231 -15.89 -22.75 16.08
CA LYS A 231 -16.69 -23.34 15.00
C LYS A 231 -17.77 -24.26 15.53
#